data_AF-A0A0S8DLX1-F1
#
_entry.id   AF-A0A0S8DLX1-F1
#
_cell.length_a   1.000
_cell.length_b   1.000
_cell.length_c   1.000
_cell.angle_alpha   90.00
_cell.angle_beta   90.00
_cell.angle_gamma   90.00
#
_symmetry.space_group_name_H-M   'P 1'
#
loop_
_entity.id
_entity.type
_entity.pdbx_description
1 polymer ?
#
loop_
_entity_poly.entity_id
_entity_poly.type
_entity_poly.pdbx_seq_one_letter_code
_entity_poly.pdbx_strand_id
1 'polypeptide(L)'
;MSEAKITLDNDGTEGASRISDKQHDDPHIMKKEPLDNEAKRKEEKDFRILDRKLRALNNADSIFILPFAREGFKMAHMVRAADKLMSTVKRKFGVTVDVKQAKEIFREFEDFAGIVWKFVFKLSPNLHSIESKDWRKINDPIEVKKTIAFRRASIVIEPRSEESAQIAMAVKIIQQKNIELRQTSTFEELEKFVKEYAKVLTEFDGILAKAATKLGENYRPFMTD
;
A
#
# COMPACT_ATOMS: atom_id res chain seq x y z
N MET A 1 -73.17 34.43 28.21
CA MET A 1 -73.27 35.38 27.08
C MET A 1 -72.65 34.71 25.86
N SER A 2 -73.43 34.58 24.78
CA SER A 2 -73.06 34.29 23.37
C SER A 2 -72.25 33.00 23.09
N GLU A 3 -72.77 31.95 22.44
CA GLU A 3 -73.09 31.80 21.00
C GLU A 3 -71.94 32.24 20.06
N ALA A 4 -71.57 31.58 18.96
CA ALA A 4 -71.85 30.28 18.35
C ALA A 4 -70.90 30.12 17.13
N LYS A 5 -70.57 28.87 16.78
CA LYS A 5 -70.59 28.23 15.44
C LYS A 5 -70.11 28.94 14.14
N ILE A 6 -69.30 28.16 13.38
CA ILE A 6 -69.49 27.75 11.94
C ILE A 6 -69.10 28.80 10.86
N THR A 7 -68.53 28.55 9.67
CA THR A 7 -67.96 27.44 8.88
C THR A 7 -67.21 28.05 7.67
N LEU A 8 -66.30 27.26 7.10
CA LEU A 8 -66.01 26.96 5.66
C LEU A 8 -66.54 27.90 4.56
N ASP A 9 -65.68 28.17 3.56
CA ASP A 9 -65.79 27.78 2.12
C ASP A 9 -64.64 28.46 1.34
N ASN A 10 -63.77 27.74 0.62
CA ASN A 10 -63.85 27.16 -0.73
C ASN A 10 -63.84 28.17 -1.90
N ASP A 11 -63.30 27.71 -3.02
CA ASP A 11 -63.13 28.32 -4.36
C ASP A 11 -61.79 29.05 -4.58
N GLY A 12 -61.02 28.85 -5.65
CA GLY A 12 -61.24 28.12 -6.89
C GLY A 12 -60.39 28.75 -8.01
N THR A 13 -59.65 27.90 -8.71
CA THR A 13 -59.25 27.99 -10.14
C THR A 13 -58.31 29.09 -10.69
N GLU A 14 -57.17 28.59 -11.19
CA GLU A 14 -56.57 28.73 -12.54
C GLU A 14 -56.17 30.09 -13.13
N GLY A 15 -54.90 30.16 -13.55
CA GLY A 15 -54.38 31.15 -14.50
C GLY A 15 -52.95 30.83 -14.93
N ALA A 16 -52.79 30.08 -16.03
CA ALA A 16 -51.50 29.79 -16.65
C ALA A 16 -51.09 30.91 -17.63
N SER A 17 -49.84 31.41 -17.58
CA SER A 17 -49.09 31.86 -18.77
C SER A 17 -47.60 32.12 -18.51
N ARG A 18 -46.77 31.15 -18.91
CA ARG A 18 -45.59 31.26 -19.82
C ARG A 18 -44.61 32.47 -19.79
N ILE A 19 -43.33 32.07 -19.58
CA ILE A 19 -42.10 32.33 -20.40
C ILE A 19 -41.02 33.32 -19.87
N SER A 20 -39.82 32.72 -19.76
CA SER A 20 -38.42 33.19 -19.85
C SER A 20 -37.89 34.30 -18.93
N ASP A 21 -36.84 33.98 -18.16
CA ASP A 21 -35.48 34.32 -18.57
C ASP A 21 -34.41 33.47 -17.89
N LYS A 22 -33.33 33.25 -18.64
CA LYS A 22 -32.17 32.41 -18.32
C LYS A 22 -31.07 33.23 -17.60
N GLN A 23 -30.29 32.49 -16.79
CA GLN A 23 -28.87 32.69 -16.43
C GLN A 23 -28.50 33.77 -15.41
N HIS A 24 -27.93 33.35 -14.27
CA HIS A 24 -26.47 33.30 -14.10
C HIS A 24 -26.03 32.65 -12.77
N ASP A 25 -25.20 31.62 -12.90
CA ASP A 25 -24.06 31.21 -12.05
C ASP A 25 -24.13 31.45 -10.54
N ASP A 26 -24.54 30.40 -9.82
CA ASP A 26 -24.25 30.25 -8.39
C ASP A 26 -22.81 29.71 -8.26
N PRO A 27 -21.83 30.49 -7.74
CA PRO A 27 -20.49 29.98 -7.58
C PRO A 27 -20.52 28.91 -6.50
N HIS A 28 -20.06 27.70 -6.86
CA HIS A 28 -19.72 26.66 -5.90
C HIS A 28 -18.85 27.25 -4.78
N ILE A 29 -19.48 27.62 -3.66
CA ILE A 29 -18.80 27.84 -2.40
C ILE A 29 -18.29 26.46 -1.99
N MET A 30 -17.06 26.14 -2.39
CA MET A 30 -16.29 25.11 -1.72
C MET A 30 -16.21 25.53 -0.26
N LYS A 31 -17.04 24.92 0.58
CA LYS A 31 -16.92 25.00 2.03
C LYS A 31 -15.50 24.57 2.37
N LYS A 32 -14.62 25.53 2.64
CA LYS A 32 -13.31 25.27 3.25
C LYS A 32 -13.62 24.54 4.55
N GLU A 33 -13.33 23.24 4.62
CA GLU A 33 -13.34 22.53 5.91
C GLU A 33 -12.42 23.33 6.86
N PRO A 34 -12.83 23.59 8.11
CA PRO A 34 -12.01 24.37 9.03
C PRO A 34 -10.70 23.62 9.26
N LEU A 35 -9.57 24.33 9.12
CA LEU A 35 -8.19 23.84 9.21
C LEU A 35 -7.91 22.91 10.43
N ASP A 36 -8.68 23.09 11.51
CA ASP A 36 -8.63 22.27 12.73
C ASP A 36 -9.07 20.80 12.49
N ASN A 37 -10.04 20.56 11.61
CA ASN A 37 -10.51 19.20 11.30
C ASN A 37 -9.49 18.40 10.48
N GLU A 38 -8.74 19.05 9.60
CA GLU A 38 -7.71 18.39 8.80
C GLU A 38 -6.49 18.01 9.66
N ALA A 39 -6.09 18.90 10.57
CA ALA A 39 -5.02 18.65 11.53
C ALA A 39 -5.36 17.45 12.45
N LYS A 40 -6.56 17.41 13.02
CA LYS A 40 -7.05 16.30 13.86
C LYS A 40 -7.08 14.98 13.10
N ARG A 41 -7.60 14.96 11.86
CA ARG A 41 -7.61 13.75 11.00
C ARG A 41 -6.19 13.23 10.72
N LYS A 42 -5.24 14.13 10.51
CA LYS A 42 -3.84 13.78 10.26
C LYS A 42 -3.17 13.20 11.52
N GLU A 43 -3.41 13.80 12.67
CA GLU A 43 -2.91 13.32 13.95
C GLU A 43 -3.44 11.92 14.29
N GLU A 44 -4.76 11.70 14.14
CA GLU A 44 -5.36 10.38 14.31
C GLU A 44 -4.75 9.34 13.37
N LYS A 45 -4.52 9.70 12.10
CA LYS A 45 -3.90 8.81 11.12
C LYS A 45 -2.47 8.46 11.51
N ASP A 46 -1.68 9.45 11.89
CA ASP A 46 -0.29 9.27 12.32
C ASP A 46 -0.22 8.40 13.60
N PHE A 47 -1.15 8.62 14.55
CA PHE A 47 -1.29 7.78 15.75
C PHE A 47 -1.63 6.33 15.40
N ARG A 48 -2.63 6.08 14.53
CA ARG A 48 -2.98 4.73 14.08
C ARG A 48 -1.81 4.01 13.38
N ILE A 49 -1.03 4.75 12.59
CA ILE A 49 0.15 4.21 11.92
C ILE A 49 1.22 3.80 12.96
N LEU A 50 1.50 4.68 13.92
CA LEU A 50 2.47 4.40 14.97
C LEU A 50 2.03 3.22 15.84
N ASP A 51 0.78 3.22 16.30
CA ASP A 51 0.23 2.15 17.11
C ASP A 51 0.31 0.78 16.40
N ARG A 52 -0.01 0.72 15.10
CA ARG A 52 0.20 -0.51 14.30
C ARG A 52 1.67 -0.96 14.31
N LYS A 53 2.62 -0.03 14.17
CA LYS A 53 4.06 -0.35 14.22
C LYS A 53 4.46 -0.89 15.59
N LEU A 54 4.00 -0.26 16.67
CA LEU A 54 4.31 -0.68 18.03
C LEU A 54 3.74 -2.06 18.35
N ARG A 55 2.52 -2.36 17.92
CA ARG A 55 1.92 -3.71 18.06
C ARG A 55 2.73 -4.79 17.34
N ALA A 56 3.25 -4.48 16.16
CA ALA A 56 4.06 -5.40 15.38
C ALA A 56 5.48 -5.65 15.96
N LEU A 57 5.96 -4.84 16.91
CA LEU A 57 7.29 -5.04 17.52
C LEU A 57 7.41 -6.38 18.26
N ASN A 58 6.31 -6.83 18.88
CA ASN A 58 6.28 -8.09 19.63
C ASN A 58 6.30 -9.32 18.71
N ASN A 59 6.13 -9.13 17.41
CA ASN A 59 6.22 -10.18 16.42
C ASN A 59 7.66 -10.31 15.93
N ALA A 60 8.33 -11.42 16.24
CA ALA A 60 9.70 -11.69 15.77
C ALA A 60 9.81 -11.69 14.23
N ASP A 61 8.72 -12.06 13.56
CA ASP A 61 8.63 -12.14 12.09
C ASP A 61 8.23 -10.82 11.43
N SER A 62 7.93 -9.76 12.19
CA SER A 62 7.67 -8.45 11.60
C SER A 62 8.93 -7.89 10.94
N ILE A 63 8.77 -7.27 9.78
CA ILE A 63 9.85 -6.69 9.00
C ILE A 63 9.60 -5.19 8.87
N PHE A 64 10.55 -4.40 9.35
CA PHE A 64 10.52 -2.95 9.28
C PHE A 64 11.37 -2.48 8.10
N ILE A 65 10.73 -1.84 7.14
CA ILE A 65 11.36 -1.26 5.96
C ILE A 65 11.42 0.25 6.18
N LEU A 66 12.58 0.85 5.96
CA LEU A 66 12.72 2.30 5.84
C LEU A 66 12.86 2.64 4.35
N PRO A 67 11.76 2.96 3.65
CA PRO A 67 11.81 3.22 2.23
C PRO A 67 12.52 4.54 1.96
N PHE A 68 13.31 4.56 0.89
CA PHE A 68 13.96 5.78 0.41
C PHE A 68 13.37 6.19 -0.95
N ALA A 69 13.08 7.48 -1.10
CA ALA A 69 12.42 8.05 -2.29
C ALA A 69 11.04 7.44 -2.61
N ARG A 70 10.36 8.00 -3.61
CA ARG A 70 8.99 7.61 -4.01
C ARG A 70 8.93 6.14 -4.41
N GLU A 71 9.95 5.66 -5.11
CA GLU A 71 10.07 4.30 -5.63
C GLU A 71 10.28 3.28 -4.50
N GLY A 72 10.96 3.66 -3.42
CA GLY A 72 11.05 2.85 -2.21
C GLY A 72 9.68 2.64 -1.57
N PHE A 73 8.89 3.72 -1.44
CA PHE A 73 7.52 3.62 -0.93
C PHE A 73 6.64 2.75 -1.82
N LYS A 74 6.69 2.93 -3.15
CA LYS A 74 5.98 2.07 -4.10
C LYS A 74 6.30 0.59 -3.86
N MET A 75 7.59 0.24 -3.83
CA MET A 75 8.03 -1.14 -3.59
C MET A 75 7.51 -1.70 -2.25
N ALA A 76 7.62 -0.95 -1.16
CA ALA A 76 7.11 -1.39 0.14
C ALA A 76 5.58 -1.56 0.17
N HIS A 77 4.83 -0.75 -0.58
CA HIS A 77 3.39 -0.92 -0.75
C HIS A 77 3.04 -2.14 -1.61
N MET A 78 3.84 -2.43 -2.64
CA MET A 78 3.72 -3.62 -3.47
C MET A 78 3.95 -4.90 -2.67
N VAL A 79 4.90 -4.91 -1.73
CA VAL A 79 5.08 -6.02 -0.78
C VAL A 79 3.81 -6.26 0.06
N ARG A 80 3.16 -5.19 0.57
CA ARG A 80 1.87 -5.33 1.27
C ARG A 80 0.77 -5.87 0.36
N ALA A 81 0.75 -5.45 -0.90
CA ALA A 81 -0.21 -5.95 -1.88
C ALA A 81 0.01 -7.44 -2.15
N ALA A 82 1.26 -7.88 -2.32
CA ALA A 82 1.62 -9.28 -2.46
C ALA A 82 1.11 -10.11 -1.29
N ASP A 83 1.43 -9.71 -0.05
CA ASP A 83 0.98 -10.41 1.16
C ASP A 83 -0.56 -10.51 1.23
N LYS A 84 -1.27 -9.42 0.88
CA LYS A 84 -2.74 -9.42 0.82
C LYS A 84 -3.25 -10.42 -0.24
N LEU A 85 -2.68 -10.42 -1.44
CA LEU A 85 -3.08 -11.32 -2.52
C LEU A 85 -2.83 -12.78 -2.14
N MET A 86 -1.65 -13.11 -1.60
CA MET A 86 -1.31 -14.47 -1.16
C MET A 86 -2.23 -14.94 -0.02
N SER A 87 -2.55 -14.05 0.92
CA SER A 87 -3.56 -14.33 1.95
C SER A 87 -4.95 -14.56 1.35
N THR A 88 -5.35 -13.79 0.32
CA THR A 88 -6.60 -14.00 -0.41
C THR A 88 -6.63 -15.35 -1.12
N VAL A 89 -5.53 -15.77 -1.77
CA VAL A 89 -5.43 -17.11 -2.39
C VAL A 89 -5.71 -18.18 -1.34
N LYS A 90 -5.03 -18.14 -0.19
CA LYS A 90 -5.21 -19.12 0.90
C LYS A 90 -6.66 -19.16 1.42
N ARG A 91 -7.33 -18.00 1.54
CA ARG A 91 -8.73 -17.94 2.01
C ARG A 91 -9.75 -18.45 1.00
N LYS A 92 -9.50 -18.22 -0.31
CA LYS A 92 -10.42 -18.60 -1.39
C LYS A 92 -10.14 -20.01 -1.95
N PHE A 93 -9.02 -20.61 -1.54
CA PHE A 93 -8.59 -21.94 -1.99
C PHE A 93 -9.66 -23.00 -1.71
N GLY A 94 -9.96 -23.81 -2.74
CA GLY A 94 -10.95 -24.89 -2.64
C GLY A 94 -12.41 -24.43 -2.69
N VAL A 95 -12.67 -23.12 -2.77
CA VAL A 95 -14.01 -22.54 -2.92
C VAL A 95 -14.16 -21.85 -4.27
N THR A 96 -13.37 -20.79 -4.51
CA THR A 96 -13.42 -20.01 -5.76
C THR A 96 -12.08 -19.99 -6.49
N VAL A 97 -11.00 -20.42 -5.83
CA VAL A 97 -9.66 -20.55 -6.43
C VAL A 97 -9.29 -22.02 -6.45
N ASP A 98 -9.02 -22.55 -7.64
CA ASP A 98 -8.62 -23.93 -7.82
C ASP A 98 -7.13 -24.16 -7.47
N VAL A 99 -6.75 -25.43 -7.36
CA VAL A 99 -5.38 -25.82 -6.98
C VAL A 99 -4.34 -25.37 -8.00
N LYS A 100 -4.67 -25.39 -9.30
CA LYS A 100 -3.74 -25.04 -10.37
C LYS A 100 -3.46 -23.54 -10.33
N GLN A 101 -4.51 -22.72 -10.23
CA GLN A 101 -4.43 -21.28 -10.13
C GLN A 101 -3.66 -20.84 -8.87
N ALA A 102 -3.95 -21.46 -7.72
CA ALA A 102 -3.20 -21.18 -6.50
C ALA A 102 -1.71 -21.48 -6.66
N LYS A 103 -1.37 -22.67 -7.18
CA LYS A 103 0.04 -23.05 -7.43
C LYS A 103 0.74 -22.11 -8.38
N GLU A 104 0.08 -21.70 -9.46
CA GLU A 104 0.65 -20.73 -10.41
C GLU A 104 0.97 -19.39 -9.73
N ILE A 105 0.04 -18.84 -8.95
CA ILE A 105 0.26 -17.56 -8.26
C ILE A 105 1.40 -17.67 -7.24
N PHE A 106 1.42 -18.73 -6.43
CA PHE A 106 2.50 -18.95 -5.46
C PHE A 106 3.86 -19.10 -6.14
N ARG A 107 3.93 -19.85 -7.24
CA ARG A 107 5.16 -20.01 -8.02
C ARG A 107 5.65 -18.67 -8.60
N GLU A 108 4.76 -17.83 -9.13
CA GLU A 108 5.14 -16.49 -9.62
C GLU A 108 5.79 -15.63 -8.52
N PHE A 109 5.27 -15.69 -7.29
CA PHE A 109 5.89 -14.98 -6.16
C PHE A 109 7.19 -15.62 -5.66
N GLU A 110 7.30 -16.95 -5.68
CA GLU A 110 8.54 -17.66 -5.35
C GLU A 110 9.66 -17.35 -6.36
N ASP A 111 9.35 -17.41 -7.66
CA ASP A 111 10.28 -17.05 -8.73
C ASP A 111 10.75 -15.60 -8.57
N PHE A 112 9.82 -14.68 -8.27
CA PHE A 112 10.14 -13.29 -8.01
C PHE A 112 11.00 -13.10 -6.76
N ALA A 113 10.72 -13.82 -5.66
CA ALA A 113 11.59 -13.80 -4.50
C ALA A 113 13.04 -14.17 -4.89
N GLY A 114 13.21 -15.20 -5.71
CA GLY A 114 14.52 -15.57 -6.27
C GLY A 114 15.19 -14.46 -7.07
N ILE A 115 14.44 -13.73 -7.91
CA ILE A 115 14.94 -12.59 -8.69
C ILE A 115 15.40 -11.45 -7.77
N VAL A 116 14.59 -11.06 -6.79
CA VAL A 116 14.95 -9.98 -5.86
C VAL A 116 16.14 -10.37 -5.00
N TRP A 117 16.25 -11.63 -4.57
CA TRP A 117 17.40 -12.12 -3.81
C TRP A 117 18.69 -12.17 -4.63
N LYS A 118 18.62 -12.51 -5.91
CA LYS A 118 19.77 -12.34 -6.83
C LYS A 118 20.24 -10.88 -6.89
N PHE A 119 19.30 -9.94 -6.86
CA PHE A 119 19.65 -8.52 -6.80
C PHE A 119 20.28 -8.15 -5.45
N VAL A 120 19.75 -8.64 -4.32
CA VAL A 120 20.37 -8.48 -2.99
C VAL A 120 21.81 -8.96 -2.99
N PHE A 121 22.09 -10.14 -3.54
CA PHE A 121 23.44 -10.72 -3.59
C PHE A 121 24.42 -9.91 -4.43
N LYS A 122 23.95 -9.22 -5.48
CA LYS A 122 24.79 -8.26 -6.22
C LYS A 122 25.15 -7.04 -5.37
N LEU A 123 24.22 -6.55 -4.55
CA LEU A 123 24.41 -5.36 -3.70
C LEU A 123 25.15 -5.65 -2.40
N SER A 124 25.03 -6.87 -1.89
CA SER A 124 25.56 -7.32 -0.59
C SER A 124 26.20 -8.70 -0.74
N PRO A 125 27.43 -8.78 -1.30
CA PRO A 125 28.09 -10.07 -1.53
C PRO A 125 28.31 -10.91 -0.26
N ASN A 126 28.43 -10.25 0.89
CA ASN A 126 28.53 -10.89 2.20
C ASN A 126 27.30 -11.72 2.60
N LEU A 127 26.16 -11.56 1.91
CA LEU A 127 24.94 -12.32 2.16
C LEU A 127 24.81 -13.58 1.29
N HIS A 128 25.77 -13.89 0.40
CA HIS A 128 25.69 -15.07 -0.49
C HIS A 128 25.57 -16.41 0.25
N SER A 129 26.02 -16.48 1.50
CA SER A 129 25.92 -17.67 2.36
C SER A 129 24.54 -17.85 2.99
N ILE A 130 23.62 -16.89 2.81
CA ILE A 130 22.30 -16.88 3.44
C ILE A 130 21.25 -17.11 2.36
N GLU A 131 20.51 -18.20 2.49
CA GLU A 131 19.40 -18.51 1.60
C GLU A 131 18.21 -17.59 1.86
N SER A 132 17.35 -17.38 0.86
CA SER A 132 16.16 -16.53 1.03
C SER A 132 15.24 -17.03 2.16
N LYS A 133 15.09 -18.36 2.28
CA LYS A 133 14.29 -19.04 3.32
C LYS A 133 14.81 -18.78 4.74
N ASP A 134 16.07 -18.38 4.87
CA ASP A 134 16.72 -18.07 6.14
C ASP A 134 16.61 -16.59 6.52
N TRP A 135 15.70 -15.82 5.91
CA TRP A 135 15.51 -14.39 6.14
C TRP A 135 15.38 -13.99 7.62
N ARG A 136 14.86 -14.89 8.48
CA ARG A 136 14.74 -14.65 9.94
C ARG A 136 16.11 -14.45 10.60
N LYS A 137 17.16 -15.12 10.11
CA LYS A 137 18.54 -15.01 10.64
C LYS A 137 19.12 -13.61 10.48
N ILE A 138 18.60 -12.85 9.51
CA ILE A 138 19.04 -11.47 9.19
C ILE A 138 17.96 -10.43 9.45
N ASN A 139 16.85 -10.82 10.11
CA ASN A 139 15.87 -9.84 10.55
C ASN A 139 16.45 -9.02 11.70
N ASP A 140 15.93 -7.81 11.88
CA ASP A 140 16.39 -6.92 12.93
C ASP A 140 16.01 -7.47 14.31
N PRO A 141 16.87 -7.33 15.33
CA PRO A 141 16.46 -7.53 16.70
C PRO A 141 15.41 -6.48 17.10
N ILE A 142 14.64 -6.77 18.15
CA ILE A 142 13.53 -5.91 18.61
C ILE A 142 13.95 -4.46 18.86
N GLU A 143 15.18 -4.22 19.34
CA GLU A 143 15.65 -2.86 19.66
C GLU A 143 15.91 -2.00 18.41
N VAL A 144 16.39 -2.64 17.35
CA VAL A 144 16.55 -1.98 16.05
C VAL A 144 15.17 -1.74 15.44
N LYS A 145 14.25 -2.72 15.50
CA LYS A 145 12.87 -2.54 15.05
C LYS A 145 12.18 -1.38 15.78
N LYS A 146 12.36 -1.27 17.10
CA LYS A 146 11.81 -0.19 17.94
C LYS A 146 12.31 1.17 17.47
N THR A 147 13.60 1.30 17.21
CA THR A 147 14.20 2.54 16.68
C THR A 147 13.62 2.92 15.32
N ILE A 148 13.39 1.94 14.44
CA ILE A 148 12.82 2.18 13.10
C ILE A 148 11.31 2.49 13.19
N ALA A 149 10.58 1.89 14.14
CA ALA A 149 9.14 2.07 14.31
C ALA A 149 8.75 3.53 14.55
N PHE A 150 9.54 4.26 15.33
CA PHE A 150 9.32 5.68 15.60
C PHE A 150 9.57 6.60 14.40
N ARG A 151 10.26 6.11 13.35
CA ARG A 151 10.43 6.90 12.12
C ARG A 151 9.11 6.95 11.36
N ARG A 152 8.60 8.16 11.10
CA ARG A 152 7.34 8.36 10.36
C ARG A 152 7.31 7.61 9.02
N ALA A 153 8.41 7.70 8.27
CA ALA A 153 8.59 7.10 6.95
C ALA A 153 8.64 5.56 6.97
N SER A 154 8.84 4.90 8.11
CA SER A 154 8.96 3.44 8.13
C SER A 154 7.65 2.73 7.81
N ILE A 155 7.78 1.57 7.18
CA ILE A 155 6.70 0.67 6.82
C ILE A 155 6.96 -0.65 7.52
N VAL A 156 5.99 -1.09 8.33
CA VAL A 156 5.97 -2.45 8.87
C VAL A 156 5.21 -3.39 7.95
N ILE A 157 5.75 -4.60 7.79
CA ILE A 157 5.17 -5.76 7.12
C ILE A 157 5.11 -6.90 8.16
N GLU A 158 3.94 -7.52 8.32
CA GLU A 158 3.76 -8.73 9.11
C GLU A 158 3.38 -9.84 8.13
N PRO A 159 4.37 -10.58 7.59
CA PRO A 159 4.14 -11.49 6.48
C PRO A 159 3.24 -12.67 6.91
N ARG A 160 2.30 -13.03 6.04
CA ARG A 160 1.36 -14.16 6.21
C ARG A 160 1.71 -15.34 5.30
N SER A 161 2.75 -15.19 4.49
CA SER A 161 3.35 -16.25 3.70
C SER A 161 4.88 -16.12 3.69
N GLU A 162 5.54 -17.24 3.45
CA GLU A 162 7.01 -17.31 3.45
C GLU A 162 7.59 -16.50 2.28
N GLU A 163 6.96 -16.54 1.12
CA GLU A 163 7.37 -15.76 -0.06
C GLU A 163 7.24 -14.26 0.19
N SER A 164 6.14 -13.82 0.82
CA SER A 164 5.96 -12.40 1.18
C SER A 164 7.03 -11.93 2.16
N ALA A 165 7.47 -12.81 3.08
CA ALA A 165 8.53 -12.52 4.03
C ALA A 165 9.89 -12.40 3.33
N GLN A 166 10.20 -13.33 2.42
CA GLN A 166 11.42 -13.32 1.62
C GLN A 166 11.52 -12.06 0.77
N ILE A 167 10.43 -11.67 0.09
CA ILE A 167 10.38 -10.45 -0.71
C ILE A 167 10.53 -9.22 0.21
N ALA A 168 9.80 -9.17 1.33
CA ALA A 168 9.87 -8.05 2.28
C ALA A 168 11.29 -7.85 2.83
N MET A 169 11.98 -8.95 3.18
CA MET A 169 13.36 -8.89 3.67
C MET A 169 14.32 -8.41 2.58
N ALA A 170 14.19 -8.94 1.37
CA ALA A 170 15.03 -8.53 0.25
C ALA A 170 14.84 -7.03 -0.07
N VAL A 171 13.59 -6.56 -0.08
CA VAL A 171 13.27 -5.13 -0.26
C VAL A 171 13.87 -4.29 0.86
N LYS A 172 13.79 -4.73 2.13
CA LYS A 172 14.43 -4.03 3.26
C LYS A 172 15.93 -3.81 3.00
N ILE A 173 16.64 -4.87 2.62
CA ILE A 173 18.08 -4.82 2.35
C ILE A 173 18.39 -3.90 1.17
N ILE A 174 17.62 -3.99 0.09
CA ILE A 174 17.76 -3.11 -1.08
C ILE A 174 17.57 -1.64 -0.68
N GLN A 175 16.58 -1.32 0.18
CA GLN A 175 16.38 0.06 0.64
C GLN A 175 17.52 0.56 1.51
N GLN A 176 18.07 -0.28 2.40
CA GLN A 176 19.25 0.06 3.18
C GLN A 176 20.45 0.34 2.27
N LYS A 177 20.70 -0.53 1.28
CA LYS A 177 21.78 -0.35 0.29
C LYS A 177 21.56 0.87 -0.60
N ASN A 178 20.32 1.19 -0.98
CA ASN A 178 20.01 2.42 -1.73
C ASN A 178 20.42 3.69 -0.95
N ILE A 179 20.19 3.71 0.36
CA ILE A 179 20.61 4.83 1.22
C ILE A 179 22.15 4.91 1.26
N GLU A 180 22.84 3.79 1.46
CA GLU A 180 24.30 3.73 1.50
C GLU A 180 24.93 4.18 0.17
N LEU A 181 24.50 3.61 -0.95
CA LEU A 181 25.02 3.95 -2.28
C LEU A 181 24.88 5.45 -2.57
N ARG A 182 23.76 6.08 -2.18
CA ARG A 182 23.56 7.53 -2.40
C ARG A 182 24.51 8.42 -1.60
N GLN A 183 25.12 7.88 -0.54
CA GLN A 183 26.08 8.60 0.29
C GLN A 183 27.52 8.37 -0.16
N THR A 184 27.83 7.20 -0.74
CA THR A 184 29.21 6.76 -0.93
C THR A 184 29.61 6.45 -2.38
N SER A 185 28.65 6.23 -3.29
CA SER A 185 28.93 5.77 -4.65
C SER A 185 29.02 6.87 -5.69
N THR A 186 29.63 6.55 -6.83
CA THR A 186 29.67 7.44 -7.99
C THR A 186 28.31 7.48 -8.70
N PHE A 187 28.12 8.47 -9.58
CA PHE A 187 26.89 8.58 -10.37
C PHE A 187 26.69 7.38 -11.31
N GLU A 188 27.75 6.79 -11.86
CA GLU A 188 27.68 5.61 -12.74
C GLU A 188 27.20 4.36 -11.99
N GLU A 189 27.68 4.17 -10.75
CA GLU A 189 27.23 3.08 -9.88
C GLU A 189 25.76 3.26 -9.48
N LEU A 190 25.37 4.49 -9.14
CA LEU A 190 23.98 4.84 -8.86
C LEU A 190 23.07 4.63 -10.07
N GLU A 191 23.52 4.98 -11.27
CA GLU A 191 22.76 4.77 -12.50
C GLU A 191 22.51 3.28 -12.75
N LYS A 192 23.54 2.44 -12.58
CA LYS A 192 23.40 0.97 -12.69
C LYS A 192 22.40 0.43 -11.67
N PHE A 193 22.50 0.86 -10.41
CA PHE A 193 21.56 0.49 -9.35
C PHE A 193 20.12 0.88 -9.71
N VAL A 194 19.89 2.14 -10.12
CA VAL A 194 18.56 2.65 -10.45
C VAL A 194 17.95 1.87 -11.63
N LYS A 195 18.75 1.56 -12.67
CA LYS A 195 18.29 0.75 -13.81
C LYS A 195 17.87 -0.66 -13.40
N GLU A 196 18.65 -1.34 -12.56
CA GLU A 196 18.27 -2.67 -12.06
C GLU A 196 17.05 -2.59 -11.13
N TYR A 197 17.02 -1.63 -10.21
CA TYR A 197 15.90 -1.43 -9.29
C TYR A 197 14.58 -1.13 -10.01
N ALA A 198 14.60 -0.31 -11.06
CA ALA A 198 13.44 0.00 -11.88
C ALA A 198 12.89 -1.25 -12.62
N LYS A 199 13.77 -2.14 -13.09
CA LYS A 199 13.37 -3.42 -13.70
C LYS A 199 12.64 -4.30 -12.68
N VAL A 200 13.22 -4.47 -11.49
CA VAL A 200 12.61 -5.24 -10.40
C VAL A 200 11.23 -4.66 -10.02
N LEU A 201 11.12 -3.33 -9.94
CA LEU A 201 9.85 -2.67 -9.64
C LEU A 201 8.79 -2.94 -10.72
N THR A 202 9.16 -2.82 -11.99
CA THR A 202 8.25 -3.06 -13.13
C THR A 202 7.78 -4.51 -13.18
N GLU A 203 8.70 -5.45 -12.98
CA GLU A 203 8.40 -6.87 -12.94
C GLU A 203 7.43 -7.22 -11.80
N PHE A 204 7.68 -6.67 -10.61
CA PHE A 204 6.80 -6.91 -9.47
C PHE A 204 5.39 -6.37 -9.70
N ASP A 205 5.27 -5.19 -10.32
CA ASP A 205 3.97 -4.55 -10.62
C ASP A 205 3.18 -5.41 -11.62
N GLY A 206 3.87 -5.97 -12.62
CA GLY A 206 3.31 -6.91 -13.57
C GLY A 206 2.82 -8.20 -12.92
N ILE A 207 3.57 -8.78 -11.99
CA ILE A 207 3.17 -9.98 -11.24
C ILE A 207 1.93 -9.69 -10.39
N LEU A 208 1.92 -8.56 -9.67
CA LEU A 208 0.78 -8.15 -8.84
C LEU A 208 -0.49 -7.93 -9.68
N ALA A 209 -0.37 -7.25 -10.83
CA ALA A 209 -1.49 -7.02 -11.74
C ALA A 209 -2.07 -8.34 -12.28
N LYS A 210 -1.21 -9.28 -12.69
CA LYS A 210 -1.61 -10.62 -13.17
C LYS A 210 -2.31 -11.41 -12.05
N ALA A 211 -1.71 -11.47 -10.87
CA ALA A 211 -2.27 -12.19 -9.73
C ALA A 211 -3.61 -11.60 -9.29
N ALA A 212 -3.74 -10.27 -9.24
CA ALA A 212 -4.99 -9.60 -8.88
C ALA A 212 -6.09 -9.87 -9.91
N THR A 213 -5.77 -9.81 -11.22
CA THR A 213 -6.70 -10.13 -12.31
C THR A 213 -7.20 -11.57 -12.18
N LYS A 214 -6.30 -12.54 -11.96
CA LYS A 214 -6.65 -13.94 -11.73
C LYS A 214 -7.62 -14.11 -10.56
N LEU A 215 -7.47 -13.30 -9.50
CA LEU A 215 -8.28 -13.40 -8.27
C LEU A 215 -9.55 -12.55 -8.26
N GLY A 216 -9.81 -11.78 -9.32
CA GLY A 216 -10.89 -10.79 -9.36
C GLY A 216 -10.73 -9.66 -8.33
N GLU A 217 -9.48 -9.35 -7.96
CA GLU A 217 -9.16 -8.31 -6.98
C GLU A 217 -8.80 -7.00 -7.71
N ASN A 218 -9.19 -5.86 -7.14
CA ASN A 218 -8.79 -4.56 -7.68
C ASN A 218 -7.36 -4.22 -7.20
N TYR A 219 -6.41 -4.28 -8.12
CA TYR A 219 -5.05 -3.76 -7.96
C TYR A 219 -4.82 -2.69 -9.01
N ARG A 220 -4.49 -1.47 -8.57
CA ARG A 220 -4.09 -0.38 -9.47
C ARG A 220 -2.57 -0.43 -9.64
N PRO A 221 -2.06 -0.72 -10.86
CA PRO A 221 -0.62 -0.70 -11.11
C PRO A 221 -0.01 0.68 -10.81
N PHE A 222 1.24 0.70 -10.37
CA PHE A 222 1.95 1.93 -10.02
C PHE A 222 2.67 2.59 -11.21
N MET A 223 2.68 1.92 -12.36
CA MET A 223 3.39 2.33 -13.59
C MET A 223 2.46 2.83 -14.72
N THR A 224 1.17 3.03 -14.45
CA THR A 224 0.19 3.53 -15.46
C THR A 224 0.00 5.04 -15.47
N ASP A 225 0.92 5.81 -14.87
CA ASP A 225 0.91 7.29 -14.89
C ASP A 225 2.07 7.83 -15.73
#